data_AF-A0A1V2RFT9-F1
#
_entry.id   AF-A0A1V2RFT9-F1
#
_cell.length_a   1.000
_cell.length_b   1.000
_cell.length_c   1.000
_cell.angle_alpha   90.00
_cell.angle_beta   90.00
_cell.angle_gamma   90.00
#
_symmetry.space_group_name_H-M   'P 1'
#
loop_
_entity.id
_entity.type
_entity.pdbx_description
1 polymer ?
#
loop_
_entity_poly.entity_id
_entity_poly.type
_entity_poly.pdbx_seq_one_letter_code
_entity_poly.pdbx_strand_id
1 'polypeptide(L)'
;MAAAEGPAEAVRADLAFHRALLAATHNELLERMKVVIESGLAERDRIVRGSAHAGRPVPGHLAVLDAVRDRDPGAAEAAMRTLLAQSVRDLDEVRKGLRT
;
A
#
# COMPACT_ATOMS: atom_id res chain seq x y z
N MET A 1 -10.53 3.66 -9.31
CA MET A 1 -10.57 3.47 -7.84
C MET A 1 -11.35 4.64 -7.26
N ALA A 2 -12.50 4.38 -6.61
CA ALA A 2 -13.20 5.43 -5.88
C ALA A 2 -12.38 5.82 -4.64
N ALA A 3 -12.44 7.10 -4.26
CA ALA A 3 -11.87 7.53 -2.97
C ALA A 3 -12.72 6.94 -1.85
N ALA A 4 -12.10 6.29 -0.88
CA ALA A 4 -12.79 5.75 0.28
C ALA A 4 -13.44 6.88 1.11
N GLU A 5 -14.65 6.64 1.62
CA GLU A 5 -15.44 7.63 2.37
C GLU A 5 -15.04 7.67 3.85
N GLY A 6 -14.15 6.76 4.31
CA GLY A 6 -13.58 6.81 5.66
C GLY A 6 -12.34 5.92 5.87
N PRO A 7 -11.63 6.07 7.02
CA PRO A 7 -10.35 5.40 7.26
C PRO A 7 -10.41 3.87 7.19
N ALA A 8 -11.48 3.26 7.71
CA ALA A 8 -11.65 1.80 7.68
C ALA A 8 -11.89 1.28 6.25
N GLU A 9 -12.52 2.07 5.39
CA GLU A 9 -12.74 1.71 4.00
C GLU A 9 -11.46 1.87 3.18
N ALA A 10 -10.65 2.89 3.46
CA ALA A 10 -9.33 3.07 2.85
C ALA A 10 -8.43 1.86 3.10
N VAL A 11 -8.42 1.34 4.34
CA VAL A 11 -7.68 0.12 4.71
C VAL A 11 -8.16 -1.10 3.94
N ARG A 12 -9.48 -1.32 3.88
CA ARG A 12 -10.04 -2.45 3.13
C ARG A 12 -9.69 -2.36 1.64
N ALA A 13 -9.73 -1.15 1.07
CA ALA A 13 -9.37 -0.92 -0.32
C ALA A 13 -7.87 -1.17 -0.57
N ASP A 14 -6.99 -0.77 0.35
CA ASP A 14 -5.56 -1.01 0.26
C ASP A 14 -5.22 -2.51 0.30
N LEU A 15 -5.79 -3.25 1.26
CA LEU A 15 -5.64 -4.70 1.35
C LEU A 15 -6.18 -5.42 0.11
N ALA A 16 -7.33 -4.99 -0.41
CA ALA A 16 -7.92 -5.56 -1.62
C ALA A 16 -7.02 -5.35 -2.84
N PHE A 17 -6.40 -4.16 -2.97
CA PHE A 17 -5.46 -3.86 -4.04
C PHE A 17 -4.24 -4.80 -4.00
N HIS A 18 -3.60 -4.93 -2.82
CA HIS A 18 -2.43 -5.79 -2.66
C HIS A 18 -2.73 -7.27 -2.94
N ARG A 19 -3.90 -7.77 -2.50
CA ARG A 19 -4.35 -9.13 -2.80
C ARG A 19 -4.51 -9.35 -4.30
N ALA A 20 -5.12 -8.40 -5.02
CA ALA A 20 -5.29 -8.49 -6.45
C ALA A 20 -3.93 -8.53 -7.19
N LEU A 21 -2.96 -7.73 -6.73
CA LEU A 21 -1.62 -7.71 -7.31
C LEU A 21 -0.90 -9.05 -7.12
N LEU A 22 -0.97 -9.65 -5.92
CA LEU A 22 -0.37 -10.95 -5.63
C LEU A 22 -1.01 -12.06 -6.48
N ALA A 23 -2.33 -12.09 -6.59
CA ALA A 23 -3.04 -13.06 -7.43
C ALA A 23 -2.68 -12.92 -8.92
N ALA A 24 -2.46 -11.69 -9.41
CA ALA A 24 -2.07 -11.44 -10.79
C ALA A 24 -0.66 -11.98 -11.16
N THR A 25 0.17 -12.30 -10.16
CA THR A 25 1.48 -12.92 -10.41
C THR A 25 1.39 -14.39 -10.81
N HIS A 26 0.24 -15.04 -10.57
CA HIS A 26 0.04 -16.48 -10.73
C HIS A 26 1.13 -17.32 -10.03
N ASN A 27 1.65 -16.78 -8.91
CA ASN A 27 2.72 -17.40 -8.15
C ASN A 27 2.18 -17.82 -6.77
N GLU A 28 1.96 -19.13 -6.60
CA GLU A 28 1.40 -19.70 -5.37
C GLU A 28 2.21 -19.35 -4.12
N LEU A 29 3.54 -19.18 -4.23
CA LEU A 29 4.36 -18.78 -3.10
C LEU A 29 3.99 -17.36 -2.66
N LEU A 30 3.90 -16.42 -3.62
CA LEU A 30 3.53 -15.03 -3.34
C LEU A 30 2.10 -14.91 -2.81
N GLU A 31 1.16 -15.71 -3.32
CA GLU A 31 -0.21 -15.76 -2.79
C GLU A 31 -0.27 -16.27 -1.35
N ARG A 32 0.57 -17.25 -0.98
CA ARG A 32 0.64 -17.76 0.41
C ARG A 32 1.30 -16.75 1.35
N MET A 33 2.24 -15.94 0.85
CA MET A 33 2.87 -14.87 1.62
C MET A 33 1.94 -13.69 1.93
N LYS A 34 0.74 -13.64 1.33
CA LYS A 34 -0.25 -12.57 1.59
C LYS A 34 -0.55 -12.37 3.08
N VAL A 35 -0.56 -13.44 3.87
CA VAL A 35 -0.90 -13.38 5.30
C VAL A 35 0.11 -12.51 6.08
N VAL A 36 1.39 -12.57 5.71
CA VAL A 36 2.45 -11.76 6.34
C VAL A 36 2.32 -10.29 5.94
N ILE A 37 2.07 -10.05 4.65
CA ILE A 37 1.89 -8.70 4.09
C ILE A 37 0.65 -8.03 4.69
N GLU A 38 -0.47 -8.77 4.78
CA GLU A 38 -1.72 -8.29 5.37
C GLU A 38 -1.58 -7.96 6.86
N SER A 39 -0.82 -8.76 7.61
CA SER A 39 -0.55 -8.50 9.03
C SER A 39 0.28 -7.23 9.23
N GLY A 40 1.31 -7.03 8.40
CA GLY A 40 2.15 -5.82 8.43
C GLY A 40 1.38 -4.56 8.02
N LEU A 41 0.52 -4.65 7.00
CA LEU A 41 -0.34 -3.55 6.56
C LEU A 41 -1.36 -3.19 7.66
N ALA A 42 -2.03 -4.18 8.27
CA ALA A 42 -2.98 -3.93 9.35
C ALA A 42 -2.34 -3.27 10.58
N GLU A 43 -1.07 -3.58 10.89
CA GLU A 43 -0.30 -2.95 11.96
C GLU A 43 0.10 -1.51 11.61
N ARG A 44 0.68 -1.30 10.42
CA ARG A 44 0.99 0.03 9.88
C ARG A 44 -0.25 0.93 9.95
N ASP A 45 -1.40 0.38 9.58
CA ASP A 45 -2.66 1.11 9.59
C ASP A 45 -3.17 1.41 11.01
N ARG A 46 -2.81 0.63 12.05
CA ARG A 46 -3.09 1.05 13.44
C ARG A 46 -2.28 2.27 13.84
N ILE A 47 -1.03 2.30 13.42
CA ILE A 47 -0.09 3.37 13.75
C ILE A 47 -0.48 4.67 13.01
N VAL A 48 -0.91 4.55 11.76
CA VAL A 48 -1.25 5.70 10.89
C VAL A 48 -2.63 6.31 11.19
N ARG A 49 -3.56 5.57 11.83
CA ARG A 49 -4.92 6.05 12.20
C ARG A 49 -4.97 7.32 13.06
N GLY A 50 -3.86 7.78 13.64
CA GLY A 50 -3.77 9.02 14.42
C GLY A 50 -3.24 10.23 13.66
N SER A 51 -2.81 10.08 12.41
CA SER A 51 -2.06 11.10 11.69
C SER A 51 -2.80 11.61 10.46
N ALA A 52 -3.14 12.90 10.47
CA ALA A 52 -3.60 13.64 9.29
C ALA A 52 -2.55 13.71 8.15
N HIS A 53 -1.34 13.18 8.37
CA HIS A 53 -0.19 13.21 7.46
C HIS A 53 0.03 11.90 6.71
N ALA A 54 -0.88 10.92 6.80
CA ALA A 54 -0.83 9.73 5.94
C ALA A 54 -0.88 10.19 4.48
N GLY A 55 0.19 10.00 3.71
CA GLY A 55 0.22 10.37 2.30
C GLY A 55 -0.96 9.72 1.59
N ARG A 56 -1.62 10.43 0.67
CA ARG A 56 -2.72 9.84 -0.10
C ARG A 56 -2.14 8.69 -0.94
N PRO A 57 -2.47 7.41 -0.68
CA PRO A 57 -1.79 6.29 -1.34
C PRO A 57 -2.34 6.04 -2.76
N VAL A 58 -3.51 6.61 -3.06
CA VAL A 58 -4.25 6.41 -4.32
C VAL A 58 -3.43 6.73 -5.57
N PRO A 59 -2.70 7.87 -5.69
CA PRO A 59 -1.90 8.15 -6.87
C PRO A 59 -0.78 7.12 -7.10
N GLY A 60 -0.14 6.64 -6.03
CA GLY A 60 0.90 5.62 -6.13
C GLY A 60 0.33 4.25 -6.55
N HIS A 61 -0.82 3.84 -6.01
CA HIS A 61 -1.50 2.62 -6.46
C HIS A 61 -1.93 2.68 -7.92
N LEU A 62 -2.40 3.84 -8.40
CA LEU A 62 -2.73 4.03 -9.81
C LEU A 62 -1.50 3.87 -10.71
N ALA A 63 -0.35 4.42 -10.33
CA ALA A 63 0.89 4.25 -11.09
C ALA A 63 1.30 2.77 -11.23
N VAL A 64 1.18 1.98 -10.15
CA VAL A 64 1.41 0.52 -10.20
C VAL A 64 0.39 -0.17 -11.10
N LEU A 65 -0.90 0.16 -10.93
CA LEU A 65 -1.98 -0.43 -11.72
C LEU A 65 -1.78 -0.20 -13.22
N ASP A 66 -1.45 1.02 -13.61
CA ASP A 66 -1.27 1.39 -15.01
C ASP A 66 -0.04 0.68 -15.60
N ALA A 67 1.09 0.65 -14.88
CA ALA A 67 2.27 -0.09 -15.31
C ALA A 67 2.02 -1.60 -15.48
N VAL A 68 1.25 -2.21 -14.56
CA VAL A 68 0.87 -3.64 -14.67
C VAL A 68 -0.07 -3.88 -15.85
N ARG A 69 -1.04 -2.98 -16.08
CA ARG A 69 -1.96 -3.06 -17.23
C ARG A 69 -1.23 -2.95 -18.56
N ASP A 70 -0.24 -2.07 -18.63
CA ASP A 70 0.60 -1.86 -19.81
C ASP A 70 1.66 -2.96 -20.00
N ARG A 71 1.73 -3.91 -19.06
CA ARG A 71 2.71 -5.00 -19.02
C ARG A 71 4.16 -4.50 -19.04
N ASP A 72 4.41 -3.37 -18.37
CA ASP A 72 5.75 -2.83 -18.17
C ASP A 72 6.27 -3.24 -16.77
N PRO A 73 7.06 -4.32 -16.67
CA PRO A 73 7.58 -4.78 -15.39
C PRO A 73 8.55 -3.77 -14.75
N GLY A 74 9.29 -3.01 -15.54
CA GLY A 74 10.26 -2.03 -15.04
C GLY A 74 9.56 -0.85 -14.40
N ALA A 75 8.53 -0.31 -15.06
CA ALA A 75 7.69 0.74 -14.52
C ALA A 75 6.92 0.27 -13.26
N ALA A 76 6.42 -0.96 -13.26
CA ALA A 76 5.70 -1.52 -12.10
C ALA A 76 6.62 -1.65 -10.88
N GLU A 77 7.85 -2.14 -11.07
CA GLU A 77 8.85 -2.21 -10.00
C GLU A 77 9.21 -0.81 -9.47
N ALA A 78 9.49 0.14 -10.36
CA ALA A 78 9.85 1.50 -9.98
C ALA A 78 8.73 2.21 -9.19
N ALA A 79 7.47 2.04 -9.63
CA ALA A 79 6.30 2.57 -8.95
C ALA A 79 6.13 1.94 -7.55
N MET A 80 6.30 0.62 -7.44
CA MET A 80 6.23 -0.07 -6.14
C MET A 80 7.32 0.38 -5.18
N ARG A 81 8.56 0.55 -5.66
CA ARG A 81 9.67 1.07 -4.84
C ARG A 81 9.39 2.48 -4.33
N THR A 82 8.80 3.33 -5.17
CA THR A 82 8.38 4.68 -4.78
C THR A 82 7.34 4.65 -3.67
N LEU A 83 6.32 3.79 -3.78
CA LEU A 83 5.30 3.57 -2.74
C LEU A 83 5.90 3.09 -1.42
N LEU A 84 6.83 2.15 -1.46
CA LEU A 84 7.52 1.66 -0.27
C LEU A 84 8.34 2.76 0.41
N ALA A 85 9.10 3.55 -0.37
CA ALA A 85 9.86 4.67 0.16
C ALA A 85 8.96 5.74 0.80
N GLN A 86 7.78 5.98 0.22
CA GLN A 86 6.80 6.89 0.77
C GLN A 86 6.19 6.36 2.07
N SER A 87 5.83 5.07 2.11
CA SER A 87 5.33 4.41 3.32
C SER A 87 6.32 4.48 4.49
N VAL A 88 7.63 4.34 4.21
CA VAL A 88 8.68 4.50 5.22
C VAL A 88 8.72 5.93 5.77
N ARG A 89 8.64 6.94 4.90
CA ARG A 89 8.62 8.35 5.33
C ARG A 89 7.39 8.65 6.19
N ASP A 90 6.22 8.17 5.78
CA ASP A 90 4.97 8.38 6.51
C ASP A 90 5.05 7.77 7.91
N LEU A 91 5.63 6.57 8.04
CA LEU A 91 5.89 5.92 9.33
C LEU A 91 6.87 6.73 10.20
N ASP A 92 7.93 7.26 9.61
CA ASP A 92 8.90 8.09 10.32
C ASP A 92 8.27 9.38 10.86
N GLU A 93 7.41 10.04 10.08
CA GLU A 93 6.70 11.25 10.53
C GLU A 93 5.71 10.94 11.65
N VAL A 94 4.97 9.82 11.57
CA VAL A 94 4.10 9.38 12.68
C VAL A 94 4.92 9.12 13.94
N ARG A 95 6.07 8.44 13.82
CA ARG A 95 6.96 8.17 14.95
C ARG A 95 7.52 9.44 15.59
N LYS A 96 7.85 10.47 14.79
CA LYS A 96 8.30 11.77 15.32
C LYS A 96 7.19 12.48 16.07
N GLY A 97 5.97 12.50 15.53
CA GLY A 97 4.81 13.13 16.17
C GLY A 97 4.39 12.50 17.49
N LEU A 98 4.68 11.20 17.71
CA LEU A 98 4.46 10.51 18.99
C LEU A 98 5.50 10.84 20.08
N ARG A 99 6.61 11.50 19.73
CA ARG A 99 7.72 11.82 20.65
C ARG A 99 7.71 13.28 21.15
N THR A 100 6.85 14.12 20.57
CA THR A 100 6.59 15.52 20.96
C THR A 100 5.31 15.60 21.77
#